data_AF-A0A183NWB3-F1
#
_entry.id   AF-A0A183NWB3-F1
#
_cell.length_a   1.000
_cell.length_b   1.000
_cell.length_c   1.000
_cell.angle_alpha   90.00
_cell.angle_beta   90.00
_cell.angle_gamma   90.00
#
_symmetry.space_group_name_H-M   'P 1'
#
loop_
_entity.id
_entity.type
_entity.pdbx_description
1 polymer ?
#
loop_
_entity_poly.entity_id
_entity_poly.type
_entity_poly.pdbx_seq_one_letter_code
_entity_poly.pdbx_strand_id
1 'polypeptide(L)'
;MNKLLRRSTFPSLGASGGICAIIGAFSMLQPNARLCVPFIVDFIPHSFQASSAVWIILSIEIFGLIFLSRRSALDHAAHAGGLIFGMLYGSNGVESIWKRHRAVLSWWKNIRD
;
A
#
# COMPACT_ATOMS: atom_id res chain seq x y z
N MET A 1 -7.68 9.54 33.63
CA MET A 1 -7.06 8.19 33.74
C MET A 1 -7.50 7.35 32.53
N ASN A 2 -7.37 7.89 31.32
CA ASN A 2 -6.21 7.93 30.40
C ASN A 2 -6.13 6.64 29.60
N LYS A 3 -6.31 6.76 28.28
CA LYS A 3 -6.20 5.70 27.26
C LYS A 3 -4.95 4.81 27.41
N LEU A 4 -3.93 5.26 28.16
CA LEU A 4 -2.75 4.52 28.58
C LEU A 4 -3.04 3.23 29.37
N LEU A 5 -4.17 3.15 30.09
CA LEU A 5 -4.53 1.98 30.91
C LEU A 5 -5.51 1.02 30.22
N ARG A 6 -6.13 1.44 29.11
CA ARG A 6 -6.93 0.56 28.27
C ARG A 6 -6.02 -0.03 27.20
N ARG A 7 -5.49 -1.23 27.46
CA ARG A 7 -5.01 -2.11 26.39
C ARG A 7 -6.20 -2.38 25.49
N SER A 8 -6.27 -1.72 24.34
CA SER A 8 -7.25 -2.04 23.31
C SER A 8 -7.11 -3.53 23.00
N THR A 9 -8.17 -4.31 23.20
CA THR A 9 -8.23 -5.73 22.83
C THR A 9 -8.17 -5.91 21.32
N PHE A 10 -8.45 -4.84 20.56
CA PHE A 10 -8.20 -4.76 19.13
C PHE A 10 -6.82 -4.13 18.92
N PRO A 11 -5.80 -4.92 18.54
CA PRO A 11 -4.53 -4.35 18.09
C PRO A 11 -4.82 -3.43 16.90
N SER A 12 -4.15 -2.27 16.82
CA SER A 12 -4.22 -1.46 15.60
C SER A 12 -3.60 -2.30 14.47
N LEU A 13 -4.41 -2.77 13.54
CA LEU A 13 -4.00 -3.61 12.41
C LEU A 13 -3.14 -2.87 11.34
N GLY A 14 -2.64 -1.67 11.66
CA GLY A 14 -1.68 -0.90 10.86
C GLY A 14 -2.31 -0.14 9.67
N ALA A 15 -2.28 1.19 9.71
CA ALA A 15 -2.66 2.03 8.54
C ALA A 15 -1.60 2.00 7.41
N SER A 16 -0.41 1.47 7.69
CA SER A 16 0.75 1.51 6.80
C SER A 16 0.55 0.74 5.49
N GLY A 17 -0.15 -0.39 5.50
CA GLY A 17 -0.51 -1.10 4.26
C GLY A 17 -1.37 -0.24 3.32
N GLY A 18 -2.25 0.60 3.87
CA GLY A 18 -3.02 1.58 3.09
C GLY A 18 -2.15 2.69 2.50
N ILE A 19 -1.16 3.18 3.26
CA ILE A 19 -0.18 4.15 2.76
C ILE A 19 0.65 3.54 1.63
N CYS A 20 1.09 2.29 1.79
CA CYS A 20 1.77 1.51 0.76
C CYS A 20 0.93 1.39 -0.52
N ALA A 21 -0.39 1.19 -0.41
CA ALA A 21 -1.28 1.19 -1.56
C ALA A 21 -1.36 2.54 -2.27
N ILE A 22 -1.40 3.65 -1.52
CA ILE A 22 -1.36 5.01 -2.10
C ILE A 22 -0.04 5.22 -2.86
N ILE A 23 1.09 4.84 -2.27
CA ILE A 23 2.42 4.94 -2.91
C ILE A 23 2.45 4.11 -4.20
N GLY A 24 1.96 2.87 -4.16
CA GLY A 24 1.89 1.99 -5.32
C GLY A 24 1.05 2.57 -6.45
N ALA A 25 -0.14 3.09 -6.12
CA ALA A 25 -1.03 3.71 -7.10
C ALA A 25 -0.43 5.00 -7.68
N PHE A 26 0.10 5.87 -6.82
CA PHE A 26 0.75 7.11 -7.24
C PHE A 26 1.91 6.83 -8.21
N SER A 27 2.71 5.81 -7.93
CA SER A 27 3.86 5.46 -8.76
C SER A 27 3.48 4.98 -10.16
N MET A 28 2.28 4.43 -10.34
CA MET A 28 1.75 4.07 -11.66
C MET A 28 1.08 5.25 -12.35
N LEU A 29 0.36 6.09 -11.60
CA LEU A 29 -0.32 7.26 -12.14
C LEU A 29 0.65 8.37 -12.54
N GLN A 30 1.77 8.52 -11.82
CA GLN A 30 2.77 9.58 -11.99
C GLN A 30 4.20 9.01 -11.99
N PRO A 31 4.56 8.16 -12.98
CA PRO A 31 5.82 7.40 -12.95
C PRO A 31 7.08 8.26 -12.99
N ASN A 32 6.99 9.46 -13.58
CA ASN A 32 8.10 10.41 -13.72
C ASN A 32 8.21 11.38 -12.53
N ALA A 33 7.27 11.32 -11.56
CA ALA A 33 7.34 12.17 -10.38
C ALA A 33 8.64 11.88 -9.60
N ARG A 34 9.26 12.94 -9.09
CA ARG A 34 10.49 12.87 -8.30
C ARG A 34 10.11 12.77 -6.82
N LEU A 35 10.46 11.66 -6.20
CA LEU A 35 10.28 11.40 -4.79
C LEU A 35 11.61 11.56 -4.06
N CYS A 36 11.56 11.91 -2.79
CA CYS A 36 12.71 11.95 -1.89
C CYS A 36 12.29 11.41 -0.53
N VAL A 37 13.26 11.07 0.31
CA VAL A 37 13.00 10.76 1.72
C VAL A 37 12.86 12.09 2.47
N PRO A 38 11.69 12.37 3.06
CA PRO A 38 11.48 13.62 3.81
C PRO A 38 12.52 13.76 4.92
N PHE A 39 12.90 14.99 5.25
CA PHE A 39 13.87 15.36 6.30
C PHE A 39 15.33 14.93 6.05
N ILE A 40 15.59 13.94 5.20
CA ILE A 40 16.97 13.59 4.78
C ILE A 40 17.44 14.51 3.65
N VAL A 41 16.51 14.92 2.78
CA VAL A 41 16.81 15.74 1.59
C VAL A 41 17.46 17.09 1.95
N ASP A 42 17.21 17.62 3.15
CA ASP A 42 17.75 18.88 3.63
C ASP A 42 19.27 18.81 3.93
N PHE A 43 19.79 17.60 4.22
CA PHE A 43 21.21 17.37 4.50
C PHE A 43 21.93 16.74 3.32
N ILE A 44 21.26 15.84 2.59
CA ILE A 44 21.82 15.10 1.47
C ILE A 44 20.84 15.22 0.30
N PRO A 45 21.11 16.05 -0.71
CA PRO A 45 20.23 16.18 -1.87
C PRO A 45 20.11 14.85 -2.63
N HIS A 46 18.88 14.35 -2.75
CA HIS A 46 18.59 13.13 -3.50
C HIS A 46 17.16 13.18 -4.07
N SER A 47 16.96 12.53 -5.21
CA SER A 47 15.63 12.29 -5.74
C SER A 47 15.61 11.05 -6.62
N PHE A 48 14.49 10.36 -6.64
CA PHE A 48 14.29 9.13 -7.39
C PHE A 48 12.95 9.19 -8.12
N GLN A 49 12.85 8.54 -9.28
CA GLN A 49 11.60 8.44 -10.01
C GLN A 49 10.63 7.52 -9.26
N ALA A 50 9.35 7.89 -9.20
CA ALA A 50 8.32 7.10 -8.53
C ALA A 50 8.24 5.67 -9.11
N SER A 51 8.39 5.54 -10.43
CA SER A 51 8.45 4.24 -11.12
C SER A 51 9.57 3.33 -10.61
N SER A 52 10.75 3.86 -10.28
CA SER A 52 11.85 3.08 -9.71
C SER A 52 11.67 2.86 -8.21
N ALA A 53 11.18 3.88 -7.50
CA ALA A 53 10.98 3.86 -6.05
C ALA A 53 10.10 2.70 -5.61
N VAL A 54 8.97 2.50 -6.29
CA VAL A 54 7.98 1.49 -5.92
C VAL A 54 8.56 0.07 -5.99
N TRP A 55 9.40 -0.21 -6.98
CA TRP A 55 10.06 -1.51 -7.10
C TRP A 55 11.12 -1.71 -6.03
N ILE A 56 11.87 -0.67 -5.68
CA ILE A 56 12.86 -0.72 -4.60
C ILE A 56 12.16 -0.99 -3.27
N ILE A 57 11.10 -0.25 -2.95
CA ILE A 57 10.34 -0.44 -1.70
C ILE A 57 9.74 -1.85 -1.67
N LEU A 58 9.11 -2.31 -2.76
CA LEU A 58 8.55 -3.66 -2.82
C LEU A 58 9.61 -4.73 -2.60
N SER A 59 10.81 -4.55 -3.18
CA SER A 59 11.92 -5.49 -3.00
C SER A 59 12.41 -5.54 -1.55
N ILE A 60 12.47 -4.40 -0.88
CA ILE A 60 12.81 -4.31 0.55
C ILE A 60 11.74 -5.01 1.40
N GLU A 61 10.46 -4.82 1.11
CA GLU A 61 9.37 -5.48 1.84
C GLU A 61 9.38 -7.00 1.64
N ILE A 62 9.63 -7.49 0.43
CA ILE A 62 9.78 -8.92 0.15
C ILE A 62 11.01 -9.48 0.87
N PHE A 63 12.13 -8.75 0.86
CA PHE A 63 13.32 -9.14 1.61
C PHE A 63 13.03 -9.20 3.12
N GLY A 64 12.38 -8.19 3.69
CA GLY A 64 11.95 -8.19 5.10
C GLY A 64 11.02 -9.35 5.43
N LEU A 65 10.09 -9.68 4.54
CA LEU A 65 9.19 -10.81 4.70
C LEU A 65 9.94 -12.16 4.76
N ILE A 66 10.95 -12.35 3.91
CA ILE A 66 11.74 -13.59 3.83
C ILE A 66 12.73 -13.69 4.99
N PHE A 67 13.51 -12.63 5.23
CA PHE A 67 14.67 -12.68 6.12
C PHE A 67 14.37 -12.21 7.55
N LEU A 68 13.36 -11.34 7.75
CA LEU A 68 12.94 -10.82 9.07
C LEU A 68 11.59 -11.40 9.54
N SER A 69 11.15 -12.51 8.91
CA SER A 69 9.84 -13.14 9.11
C SER A 69 9.48 -13.41 10.58
N ARG A 70 10.48 -13.70 11.43
CA ARG A 70 10.25 -14.03 12.85
C ARG A 70 9.79 -12.84 13.73
N ARG A 71 9.91 -11.59 13.27
CA ARG A 71 9.56 -10.40 14.09
C ARG A 71 8.39 -9.60 13.54
N SER A 72 8.28 -9.45 12.23
CA SER A 72 7.33 -8.51 11.60
C SER A 72 6.81 -8.99 10.24
N ALA A 73 6.69 -10.31 10.02
CA ALA A 73 6.23 -10.87 8.75
C ALA A 73 4.89 -10.30 8.29
N LEU A 74 3.92 -10.14 9.21
CA LEU A 74 2.59 -9.63 8.86
C LEU A 74 2.65 -8.17 8.41
N ASP A 75 3.51 -7.34 9.00
CA ASP A 75 3.67 -5.95 8.61
C ASP A 75 4.29 -5.85 7.20
N HIS A 76 5.36 -6.60 6.95
CA HIS A 76 6.00 -6.66 5.63
C HIS A 76 5.05 -7.22 4.55
N ALA A 77 4.27 -8.25 4.87
CA ALA A 77 3.26 -8.79 3.97
C ALA A 77 2.15 -7.77 3.68
N ALA A 78 1.69 -7.04 4.69
CA ALA A 78 0.68 -5.99 4.53
C ALA A 78 1.21 -4.83 3.67
N HIS A 79 2.47 -4.44 3.82
CA HIS A 79 3.10 -3.41 3.00
C HIS A 79 3.28 -3.86 1.55
N ALA A 80 3.83 -5.05 1.33
CA ALA A 80 4.02 -5.63 0.00
C ALA A 80 2.67 -5.81 -0.73
N GLY A 81 1.68 -6.36 -0.03
CA GLY A 81 0.32 -6.51 -0.55
C GLY A 81 -0.34 -5.17 -0.89
N GLY A 82 -0.17 -4.18 -0.01
CA GLY A 82 -0.61 -2.80 -0.25
C GLY A 82 0.02 -2.21 -1.51
N LEU A 83 1.35 -2.25 -1.63
CA LEU A 83 2.09 -1.76 -2.80
C LEU A 83 1.59 -2.40 -4.10
N ILE A 84 1.53 -3.74 -4.15
CA ILE A 84 1.07 -4.49 -5.32
C ILE A 84 -0.36 -4.11 -5.67
N PHE A 85 -1.27 -4.08 -4.68
CA PHE A 85 -2.65 -3.67 -4.89
C PHE A 85 -2.72 -2.25 -5.47
N GLY A 86 -1.98 -1.30 -4.90
CA GLY A 86 -1.88 0.06 -5.39
C GLY A 86 -1.42 0.13 -6.84
N MET A 87 -0.35 -0.59 -7.19
CA MET A 87 0.17 -0.63 -8.56
C MET A 87 -0.86 -1.19 -9.56
N LEU A 88 -1.53 -2.29 -9.22
CA LEU A 88 -2.58 -2.85 -10.06
C LEU A 88 -3.78 -1.89 -10.18
N TYR A 89 -4.14 -1.23 -9.08
CA TYR A 89 -5.23 -0.26 -9.08
C TYR A 89 -4.93 0.96 -9.95
N GLY A 90 -3.74 1.55 -9.78
CA GLY A 90 -3.30 2.74 -10.51
C GLY A 90 -3.01 2.51 -11.99
N SER A 91 -2.69 1.27 -12.39
CA SER A 91 -2.46 0.94 -13.81
C SER A 91 -3.77 0.74 -14.58
N ASN A 92 -4.60 -0.22 -14.16
CA ASN A 92 -5.82 -0.61 -14.90
C ASN A 92 -7.03 -0.91 -13.99
N GLY A 93 -6.88 -0.80 -12.67
CA GLY A 93 -7.89 -1.27 -11.73
C GLY A 93 -9.19 -0.47 -11.80
N VAL A 94 -9.11 0.84 -12.00
CA VAL A 94 -10.29 1.71 -12.15
C VAL A 94 -11.17 1.22 -13.29
N GLU A 95 -10.61 1.07 -14.49
CA GLU A 95 -11.36 0.60 -15.66
C GLU A 95 -11.89 -0.83 -15.47
N SER A 96 -11.06 -1.71 -14.90
CA SER A 96 -11.41 -3.11 -14.64
C SER A 96 -12.60 -3.25 -13.68
N ILE A 97 -12.66 -2.41 -12.64
CA ILE A 97 -13.75 -2.38 -11.67
C ILE A 97 -15.01 -1.81 -12.31
N TRP A 98 -14.91 -0.66 -12.98
CA TRP A 98 -16.08 0.00 -13.59
C TRP A 98 -16.75 -0.84 -14.68
N LYS A 99 -15.96 -1.59 -15.46
CA LYS A 99 -16.47 -2.57 -16.45
C LYS A 99 -17.35 -3.65 -15.80
N ARG A 100 -17.00 -4.10 -14.60
CA ARG A 100 -17.70 -5.19 -13.89
C ARG A 100 -18.76 -4.69 -12.91
N HIS A 101 -18.80 -3.39 -12.60
CA HIS A 101 -19.64 -2.86 -11.53
C HIS A 101 -21.13 -3.19 -11.72
N ARG A 102 -21.65 -3.16 -12.95
CA ARG A 102 -23.06 -3.49 -13.23
C ARG A 102 -23.39 -4.94 -12.87
N ALA A 103 -22.50 -5.87 -13.20
CA ALA A 103 -22.67 -7.29 -12.89
C ALA A 103 -22.61 -7.55 -11.38
N VAL A 104 -21.73 -6.86 -10.67
CA VAL A 104 -21.63 -6.92 -9.20
C VAL A 104 -22.90 -6.37 -8.55
N LEU A 105 -23.39 -5.21 -9.02
CA LEU A 105 -24.63 -4.60 -8.52
C LEU A 105 -25.85 -5.48 -8.80
N SER A 106 -25.94 -6.12 -9.97
CA SER A 106 -27.05 -7.04 -10.28
C SER A 106 -27.00 -8.29 -9.40
N TRP A 107 -25.81 -8.86 -9.18
CA TRP A 107 -25.64 -10.01 -8.29
C TRP A 107 -26.03 -9.67 -6.85
N TRP A 108 -25.62 -8.50 -6.35
CA TRP A 108 -25.99 -8.04 -5.01
C TRP A 108 -27.50 -7.87 -4.84
N LYS A 109 -28.17 -7.26 -5.83
CA LYS A 109 -29.64 -7.11 -5.82
C LYS A 109 -30.35 -8.46 -5.73
N ASN A 110 -29.92 -9.45 -6.50
CA ASN A 110 -30.51 -10.80 -6.51
C ASN A 110 -30.33 -11.59 -5.19
N ILE A 111 -29.36 -11.23 -4.34
CA ILE A 111 -29.14 -11.90 -3.04
C ILE A 111 -29.89 -11.18 -1.93
N ARG A 112 -30.06 -9.87 -2.07
CA ARG A 112 -30.73 -9.04 -1.08
C ARG A 112 -32.26 -9.20 -1.14
N ASP A 113 -32.79 -9.37 -2.34
CA ASP A 113 -34.22 -9.56 -2.61
C ASP A 113 -34.57 -11.05 -2.60
#